data_AF-A0A946HRT2-F1
#
_entry.id   AF-A0A946HRT2-F1
#
_cell.length_a   1.000
_cell.length_b   1.000
_cell.length_c   1.000
_cell.angle_alpha   90.00
_cell.angle_beta   90.00
_cell.angle_gamma   90.00
#
_symmetry.space_group_name_H-M   'P 1'
#
loop_
_entity.id
_entity.type
_entity.pdbx_description
1 polymer ?
#
loop_
_entity_poly.entity_id
_entity_poly.type
_entity_poly.pdbx_seq_one_letter_code
_entity_poly.pdbx_strand_id
1 'polypeptide(L)'
;MASGKGKKGAVNEPQKTDPFLAQNLDYQAPGRAVGLTVMLSLVAFTAAFMSYQSLQLDQATSPSSKTSKTSEASEASENFALPGDPLWGFVSIPAGEFIMGSNPQRDRMAYENERWSSTQRQGRVALPEYFIGRFEVTNAQFAHYLSAIGSSSAEAF
;
A
#
# COMPACT_ATOMS: atom_id res chain seq x y z
N MET A 1 -69.90 54.42 -30.56
CA MET A 1 -70.97 53.42 -30.80
C MET A 1 -70.31 52.29 -31.58
N ALA A 2 -70.38 50.99 -31.28
CA ALA A 2 -71.17 50.16 -30.38
C ALA A 2 -70.26 48.95 -30.01
N SER A 3 -70.17 48.53 -28.75
CA SER A 3 -70.97 47.44 -28.14
C SER A 3 -71.11 46.18 -29.01
N GLY A 4 -70.55 45.06 -28.54
CA GLY A 4 -70.68 43.75 -29.19
C GLY A 4 -70.10 42.62 -28.34
N LYS A 5 -70.86 42.22 -27.33
CA LYS A 5 -70.63 41.07 -26.44
C LYS A 5 -71.00 39.77 -27.16
N GLY A 6 -70.22 38.69 -27.02
CA GLY A 6 -70.66 37.37 -27.50
C GLY A 6 -69.63 36.25 -27.45
N LYS A 7 -69.53 35.55 -26.30
CA LYS A 7 -68.92 34.21 -26.18
C LYS A 7 -69.82 33.15 -26.84
N LYS A 8 -69.27 32.31 -27.73
CA LYS A 8 -69.52 30.84 -27.96
C LYS A 8 -68.40 30.39 -28.91
N GLY A 9 -67.77 29.22 -28.87
CA GLY A 9 -67.96 27.97 -28.14
C GLY A 9 -66.68 27.14 -28.34
N ALA A 10 -66.45 26.19 -27.43
CA ALA A 10 -65.29 25.32 -27.42
C ALA A 10 -65.32 24.32 -28.59
N VAL A 11 -64.17 24.09 -29.21
CA VAL A 11 -63.82 22.79 -29.81
C VAL A 11 -62.48 22.38 -29.20
N ASN A 12 -62.52 21.26 -28.50
CA ASN A 12 -61.39 20.63 -27.86
C ASN A 12 -60.63 19.81 -28.90
N GLU A 13 -59.33 20.07 -29.06
CA GLU A 13 -58.36 19.04 -29.41
C GLU A 13 -57.23 19.12 -28.37
N PRO A 14 -56.86 18.00 -27.71
CA PRO A 14 -55.78 18.00 -26.76
C PRO A 14 -54.46 17.98 -27.53
N GLN A 15 -53.82 19.14 -27.65
CA GLN A 15 -52.45 19.18 -28.14
C GLN A 15 -51.56 18.60 -27.04
N LYS A 16 -51.20 17.32 -27.25
CA LYS A 16 -50.30 16.50 -26.46
C LYS A 16 -49.05 17.32 -26.10
N THR A 17 -49.01 17.83 -24.88
CA THR A 17 -47.84 18.44 -24.29
C THR A 17 -46.85 17.33 -23.95
N ASP A 18 -45.71 17.31 -24.64
CA ASP A 18 -44.65 16.36 -24.33
C ASP A 18 -44.20 16.60 -22.88
N PRO A 19 -44.31 15.59 -21.98
CA PRO A 19 -44.03 15.75 -20.55
C PRO A 19 -42.54 16.03 -20.28
N PHE A 20 -41.69 15.89 -21.30
CA PHE A 20 -40.25 16.09 -21.19
C PHE A 20 -39.83 17.57 -21.28
N LEU A 21 -40.65 18.44 -21.88
CA LEU A 21 -40.34 19.88 -22.01
C LEU A 21 -40.86 20.72 -20.83
N ALA A 22 -41.81 20.21 -20.04
CA ALA A 22 -42.36 20.92 -18.88
C ALA A 22 -41.44 20.86 -17.65
N GLN A 23 -40.46 19.94 -17.63
CA GLN A 23 -39.69 19.62 -16.42
C GLN A 23 -38.52 20.59 -16.15
N ASN A 24 -38.17 21.48 -17.09
CA ASN A 24 -36.99 22.34 -17.00
C ASN A 24 -37.28 23.83 -16.78
N LEU A 25 -38.52 24.22 -16.46
CA LEU A 25 -38.90 25.63 -16.33
C LEU A 25 -38.73 26.22 -14.92
N ASP A 26 -38.51 25.38 -13.90
CA ASP A 26 -38.46 25.82 -12.49
C ASP A 26 -37.04 25.85 -11.90
N TYR A 27 -35.98 25.77 -12.71
CA TYR A 27 -34.62 25.98 -12.21
C TYR A 27 -34.33 27.48 -12.09
N GLN A 28 -34.81 28.07 -10.99
CA GLN A 28 -34.36 29.39 -10.58
C GLN A 28 -32.93 29.27 -10.05
N ALA A 29 -31.96 29.72 -10.85
CA ALA A 29 -30.55 29.71 -10.49
C ALA A 29 -30.37 30.32 -9.09
N PRO A 30 -29.87 29.54 -8.10
CA PRO A 30 -29.65 30.05 -6.76
C PRO A 30 -28.68 31.23 -6.85
N GLY A 31 -29.05 32.38 -6.29
CA GLY A 31 -28.19 33.57 -6.31
C GLY A 31 -26.80 33.23 -5.77
N ARG A 32 -25.75 33.89 -6.29
CA ARG A 32 -24.32 33.58 -6.03
C ARG A 32 -23.98 33.32 -4.55
N ALA A 33 -24.72 33.95 -3.63
CA ALA A 33 -24.61 33.74 -2.18
C ALA A 33 -24.97 32.30 -1.74
N VAL A 34 -26.01 31.70 -2.33
CA VAL A 34 -26.46 30.34 -1.99
C VAL A 34 -25.38 29.31 -2.35
N GLY A 35 -24.78 29.43 -3.54
CA GLY A 35 -23.66 28.58 -3.95
C GLY A 35 -22.45 28.71 -3.02
N LEU A 36 -22.14 29.92 -2.56
CA LEU A 36 -21.06 30.17 -1.60
C LEU A 36 -21.36 29.56 -0.23
N THR A 37 -22.59 29.67 0.27
CA THR A 37 -22.99 29.06 1.54
C THR A 37 -22.96 27.54 1.50
N VAL A 38 -23.32 26.93 0.37
CA VAL A 38 -23.26 25.47 0.16
C VAL A 38 -21.79 25.01 0.08
N MET A 39 -20.92 25.76 -0.60
CA MET A 39 -19.49 25.44 -0.65
C MET A 39 -18.82 25.58 0.71
N LEU A 40 -19.09 26.66 1.45
CA LEU A 40 -18.52 26.84 2.79
C LEU A 40 -19.01 25.77 3.78
N SER A 41 -20.27 25.37 3.70
CA SER A 41 -20.79 24.28 4.54
C SER A 41 -20.17 22.93 4.17
N LEU A 42 -19.95 22.64 2.88
CA LEU A 42 -19.26 21.42 2.46
C LEU A 42 -17.81 21.39 2.93
N VAL A 43 -17.08 22.52 2.82
CA VAL A 43 -15.68 22.64 3.27
C VAL A 43 -15.57 22.55 4.79
N ALA A 44 -16.47 23.19 5.54
CA ALA A 44 -16.50 23.08 7.00
C ALA A 44 -16.81 21.65 7.45
N PHE A 45 -17.72 20.97 6.75
CA PHE A 45 -18.06 19.58 7.01
C PHE A 45 -16.88 18.63 6.72
N THR A 46 -16.19 18.77 5.60
CA THR A 46 -15.02 17.93 5.29
C THR A 46 -13.88 18.19 6.28
N ALA A 47 -13.65 19.43 6.69
CA ALA A 47 -12.65 19.76 7.71
C ALA A 47 -12.99 19.14 9.08
N ALA A 48 -14.24 19.24 9.52
CA ALA A 48 -14.69 18.62 10.77
C ALA A 48 -14.63 17.09 10.70
N PHE A 49 -15.01 16.50 9.56
CA PHE A 49 -14.94 15.06 9.33
C PHE A 49 -13.50 14.56 9.33
N MET A 50 -12.57 15.26 8.66
CA MET A 50 -11.15 14.90 8.68
C MET A 50 -10.54 15.07 10.07
N SER A 51 -10.94 16.09 10.84
CA SER A 51 -10.50 16.27 12.22
C SER A 51 -10.99 15.14 13.15
N TYR A 52 -12.24 14.70 12.98
CA TYR A 52 -12.78 13.55 13.72
C TYR A 52 -12.08 12.24 13.33
N GLN A 53 -11.81 12.04 12.04
CA GLN A 53 -11.09 10.86 11.56
C GLN A 53 -9.63 10.84 12.02
N SER A 54 -8.97 12.00 12.15
CA SER A 54 -7.60 12.09 12.70
C SER A 54 -7.54 11.61 14.15
N LEU A 55 -8.53 11.98 14.97
CA LEU A 55 -8.62 11.51 16.37
C LEU A 55 -8.90 10.01 16.47
N GLN A 56 -9.64 9.45 15.51
CA GLN A 56 -9.90 8.00 15.42
C GLN A 56 -8.68 7.22 14.90
N LEU A 57 -7.83 7.84 14.06
CA LEU A 57 -6.59 7.23 13.56
C LEU A 57 -5.56 7.05 14.70
N ASP A 58 -5.47 8.00 15.62
CA ASP A 58 -4.61 7.87 16.81
C ASP A 58 -5.05 6.70 17.73
N GLN A 59 -6.35 6.40 17.77
CA GLN A 59 -6.88 5.29 18.58
C GLN A 59 -6.79 3.92 17.86
N ALA A 60 -6.83 3.89 16.52
CA ALA A 60 -6.62 2.67 15.73
C ALA A 60 -5.13 2.27 15.61
N THR A 61 -4.22 3.18 15.97
CA THR A 61 -2.76 2.93 16.04
C THR A 61 -2.30 2.54 17.45
N SER A 62 -3.23 2.36 18.40
CA SER A 62 -2.94 1.72 19.69
C SER A 62 -3.09 0.20 19.55
N PRO A 63 -2.02 -0.60 19.75
CA PRO A 63 -2.06 -2.03 19.51
C PRO A 63 -2.94 -2.71 20.55
N SER A 64 -4.12 -3.14 20.11
CA SER A 64 -4.96 -4.07 20.87
C SER A 64 -4.21 -5.39 21.01
N SER A 65 -3.68 -5.59 22.20
CA SER A 65 -3.05 -6.81 22.67
C SER A 65 -4.03 -7.98 22.61
N LYS A 66 -3.74 -8.96 21.75
CA LYS A 66 -4.11 -10.36 21.98
C LYS A 66 -2.94 -11.29 21.71
N THR A 67 -2.46 -11.85 22.83
CA THR A 67 -1.69 -13.10 22.96
C THR A 67 -0.18 -13.03 22.73
N SER A 68 0.49 -12.34 23.64
CA SER A 68 1.57 -12.88 24.50
C SER A 68 2.39 -14.07 23.98
N LYS A 69 3.51 -13.79 23.29
CA LYS A 69 4.84 -14.42 23.42
C LYS A 69 5.84 -13.89 22.36
N THR A 70 5.89 -12.59 22.08
CA THR A 70 6.83 -12.04 21.06
C THR A 70 7.10 -10.54 21.23
N SER A 71 7.11 -10.00 22.45
CA SER A 71 7.26 -8.54 22.64
C SER A 71 8.70 -8.03 22.41
N GLU A 72 9.72 -8.81 22.77
CA GLU A 72 11.12 -8.37 22.62
C GLU A 72 11.65 -8.51 21.19
N ALA A 73 11.26 -9.55 20.46
CA ALA A 73 11.69 -9.77 19.08
C ALA A 73 11.04 -8.78 18.10
N SER A 74 9.82 -8.31 18.41
CA SER A 74 9.09 -7.38 17.55
C SER A 74 9.58 -5.94 17.67
N GLU A 75 10.01 -5.48 18.85
CA GLU A 75 10.61 -4.14 18.98
C GLU A 75 11.99 -4.08 18.33
N ALA A 76 12.79 -5.16 18.43
CA ALA A 76 14.07 -5.24 17.74
C ALA A 76 13.91 -5.29 16.21
N SER A 77 12.94 -6.04 15.68
CA SER A 77 12.74 -6.14 14.22
C SER A 77 12.34 -4.80 13.59
N GLU A 78 11.48 -4.04 14.25
CA GLU A 78 11.08 -2.69 13.81
C GLU A 78 12.26 -1.71 13.82
N ASN A 79 13.14 -1.81 14.81
CA ASN A 79 14.31 -0.94 14.90
C ASN A 79 15.36 -1.26 13.84
N PHE A 80 15.60 -2.54 13.52
CA PHE A 80 16.69 -2.94 12.61
C PHE A 80 16.25 -3.17 11.15
N ALA A 81 15.01 -2.81 10.79
CA ALA A 81 14.41 -3.13 9.49
C ALA A 81 14.51 -4.64 9.14
N LEU A 82 14.41 -5.49 10.15
CA LEU A 82 14.46 -6.95 10.00
C LEU A 82 13.04 -7.50 9.88
N PRO A 83 12.85 -8.64 9.18
CA PRO A 83 11.57 -9.34 9.20
C PRO A 83 11.12 -9.66 10.64
N GLY A 84 9.84 -9.45 10.94
CA GLY A 84 9.23 -9.79 12.23
C GLY A 84 9.03 -11.30 12.47
N ASP A 85 9.71 -12.16 11.72
CA ASP A 85 9.71 -13.60 11.96
C ASP A 85 10.69 -13.97 13.09
N PRO A 86 10.52 -15.14 13.76
CA PRO A 86 11.32 -15.50 14.93
C PRO A 86 12.82 -15.62 14.69
N LEU A 87 13.25 -15.78 13.43
CA LEU A 87 14.65 -15.89 13.04
C LEU A 87 15.15 -14.62 12.34
N TRP A 88 14.39 -13.53 12.39
CA TRP A 88 14.72 -12.26 11.75
C TRP A 88 15.10 -12.40 10.26
N GLY A 89 14.45 -13.32 9.55
CA GLY A 89 14.72 -13.61 8.15
C GLY A 89 15.86 -14.58 7.87
N PHE A 90 16.50 -15.16 8.90
CA PHE A 90 17.48 -16.22 8.73
C PHE A 90 16.83 -17.60 8.61
N VAL A 91 17.53 -18.52 7.94
CA VAL A 91 17.13 -19.93 7.80
C VAL A 91 18.25 -20.80 8.38
N SER A 92 17.88 -21.77 9.21
CA SER A 92 18.83 -22.80 9.66
C SER A 92 19.14 -23.77 8.53
N ILE A 93 20.43 -24.00 8.29
CA ILE A 93 20.96 -25.05 7.44
C ILE A 93 21.52 -26.14 8.37
N PRO A 94 20.88 -27.33 8.42
CA PRO A 94 21.28 -28.37 9.36
C PRO A 94 22.69 -28.89 9.07
N ALA A 95 23.37 -29.34 10.11
CA ALA A 95 24.66 -30.00 9.99
C ALA A 95 24.56 -31.21 9.05
N GLY A 96 25.56 -31.38 8.19
CA GLY A 96 25.55 -32.50 7.25
C GLY A 96 26.63 -32.42 6.19
N GLU A 97 26.65 -33.46 5.36
CA GLU A 97 27.50 -33.52 4.19
C GLU A 97 26.72 -33.18 2.92
N PHE A 98 27.36 -32.45 2.02
CA PHE A 98 26.85 -32.22 0.68
C PHE A 98 27.97 -32.25 -0.37
N ILE A 99 27.57 -32.32 -1.63
CA ILE A 99 28.49 -32.26 -2.76
C ILE A 99 28.69 -30.80 -3.16
N MET A 100 29.93 -30.32 -3.07
CA MET A 100 30.33 -29.00 -3.54
C MET A 100 31.03 -29.11 -4.90
N GLY A 101 30.82 -28.10 -5.75
CA GLY A 101 31.38 -28.00 -7.10
C GLY A 101 30.42 -28.43 -8.21
N SER A 102 30.75 -28.07 -9.45
CA SER A 102 29.89 -28.26 -10.63
C SER A 102 29.84 -29.72 -11.11
N ASN A 103 28.65 -30.18 -11.52
CA ASN A 103 28.49 -31.50 -12.14
C ASN A 103 28.76 -31.38 -13.65
N PRO A 104 29.85 -31.98 -14.19
CA PRO A 104 30.22 -31.87 -15.60
C PRO A 104 29.19 -32.43 -16.58
N GLN A 105 28.33 -33.36 -16.14
CA GLN A 105 27.29 -33.93 -17.00
C GLN A 105 26.14 -32.95 -17.21
N ARG A 106 25.90 -32.06 -16.23
CA ARG A 106 24.82 -31.06 -16.28
C ARG A 106 25.33 -29.72 -16.76
N ASP A 107 26.50 -29.30 -16.27
CA ASP A 107 27.15 -28.06 -16.66
C ASP A 107 28.53 -28.33 -17.25
N ARG A 108 28.56 -28.36 -18.58
CA ARG A 108 29.79 -28.57 -19.35
C ARG A 108 30.63 -27.29 -19.50
N MET A 109 30.04 -26.14 -19.22
CA MET A 109 30.69 -24.83 -19.38
C MET A 109 31.17 -24.23 -18.06
N ALA A 110 30.98 -24.95 -16.94
CA ALA A 110 31.48 -24.54 -15.63
C ALA A 110 32.96 -24.16 -15.67
N TYR A 111 33.26 -23.01 -15.08
CA TYR A 111 34.61 -22.47 -15.02
C TYR A 111 35.50 -23.25 -14.05
N GLU A 112 36.81 -23.03 -14.13
CA GLU A 112 37.80 -23.73 -13.29
C GLU A 112 37.61 -23.45 -11.78
N ASN A 113 37.13 -22.25 -11.41
CA ASN A 113 36.86 -21.89 -10.01
C ASN A 113 35.57 -22.51 -9.43
N GLU A 114 34.75 -23.13 -10.27
CA GLU A 114 33.57 -23.89 -9.82
C GLU A 114 33.89 -25.37 -9.56
N ARG A 115 35.14 -25.77 -9.83
CA ARG A 115 35.64 -27.11 -9.52
C ARG A 115 36.07 -27.16 -8.06
N TRP A 116 35.81 -28.29 -7.42
CA TRP A 116 36.27 -28.55 -6.06
C TRP A 116 37.79 -28.46 -5.90
N SER A 117 38.55 -28.97 -6.87
CA SER A 117 40.01 -28.91 -6.90
C SER A 117 40.55 -28.97 -8.33
N SER A 118 41.87 -28.82 -8.48
CA SER A 118 42.55 -28.96 -9.78
C SER A 118 42.34 -30.34 -10.43
N THR A 119 42.07 -31.37 -9.63
CA THR A 119 41.92 -32.76 -10.08
C THR A 119 40.47 -33.25 -10.02
N GLN A 120 39.61 -32.64 -9.21
CA GLN A 120 38.23 -33.10 -8.99
C GLN A 120 37.23 -31.97 -9.27
N ARG A 121 36.16 -32.29 -10.01
CA ARG A 121 35.09 -31.32 -10.28
C ARG A 121 34.14 -31.17 -9.09
N GLN A 122 33.92 -32.24 -8.34
CA GLN A 122 33.08 -32.25 -7.15
C GLN A 122 33.77 -32.91 -5.96
N GLY A 123 33.45 -32.47 -4.74
CA GLY A 123 33.95 -33.01 -3.49
C GLY A 123 32.87 -33.04 -2.40
N ARG A 124 33.09 -33.83 -1.34
CA ARG A 124 32.19 -33.87 -0.16
C ARG A 124 32.67 -32.86 0.88
N VAL A 125 31.74 -32.06 1.38
CA VAL A 125 31.99 -31.10 2.45
C VAL A 125 31.04 -31.40 3.59
N ALA A 126 31.59 -31.59 4.79
CA ALA A 126 30.84 -31.65 6.03
C ALA A 126 30.86 -30.27 6.69
N LEU A 127 29.69 -29.68 6.93
CA LEU A 127 29.55 -28.42 7.67
C LEU A 127 28.73 -28.65 8.95
N PRO A 128 29.05 -27.92 10.04
CA PRO A 128 28.14 -27.84 11.19
C PRO A 128 26.86 -27.10 10.81
N GLU A 129 25.87 -27.09 11.71
CA GLU A 129 24.68 -26.26 11.54
C GLU A 129 25.09 -24.77 11.48
N TYR A 130 24.48 -24.02 10.57
CA TYR A 130 24.68 -22.58 10.46
C TYR A 130 23.40 -21.90 9.98
N PHE A 131 23.35 -20.58 10.10
CA PHE A 131 22.23 -19.77 9.64
C PHE A 131 22.67 -18.91 8.47
N ILE A 132 21.81 -18.79 7.47
CA ILE A 132 22.03 -17.89 6.32
C ILE A 132 20.77 -17.04 6.10
N GLY A 133 20.95 -15.79 5.69
CA GLY A 133 19.84 -14.90 5.36
C GLY A 133 19.00 -15.49 4.22
N ARG A 134 17.67 -15.46 4.36
CA ARG A 134 16.75 -15.88 3.30
C ARG A 134 16.84 -15.00 2.05
N PHE A 135 17.19 -13.73 2.27
CA PHE A 135 17.37 -12.72 1.25
C PHE A 135 18.70 -11.99 1.48
N GLU A 136 19.19 -11.33 0.43
CA GLU A 136 20.32 -10.41 0.54
C GLU A 136 19.99 -9.23 1.47
N VAL A 137 21.03 -8.57 1.98
CA VAL A 137 20.88 -7.36 2.79
C VAL A 137 20.21 -6.26 1.96
N THR A 138 19.15 -5.67 2.52
CA THR A 138 18.38 -4.60 1.86
C THR A 138 19.01 -3.23 2.08
N ASN A 139 18.68 -2.26 1.22
CA ASN A 139 19.10 -0.87 1.40
C ASN A 139 18.65 -0.28 2.74
N ALA A 140 17.43 -0.61 3.21
CA ALA A 140 16.92 -0.13 4.49
C ALA A 140 17.75 -0.66 5.67
N GLN A 141 18.09 -1.95 5.65
CA GLN A 141 18.95 -2.56 6.67
C GLN A 141 20.36 -1.97 6.66
N PHE A 142 20.92 -1.73 5.47
CA PHE A 142 22.24 -1.12 5.34
C PHE A 142 22.24 0.35 5.78
N ALA A 143 21.20 1.13 5.44
CA ALA A 143 21.02 2.49 5.90
C ALA A 143 20.96 2.56 7.43
N HIS A 144 20.20 1.66 8.07
CA HIS A 144 20.14 1.57 9.53
C HIS A 144 21.52 1.25 10.13
N TYR A 145 22.28 0.34 9.53
CA TYR A 145 23.67 0.07 9.93
C TYR A 145 24.54 1.34 9.83
N LEU A 146 24.47 2.09 8.73
CA LEU A 146 25.24 3.32 8.54
C LEU A 146 24.89 4.39 9.58
N SER A 147 23.61 4.56 9.88
CA SER A 147 23.15 5.47 10.95
C SER A 147 23.67 5.04 12.32
N ALA A 148 23.64 3.74 12.62
CA ALA A 148 24.10 3.20 13.91
C ALA A 148 25.61 3.39 14.13
N ILE A 149 26.42 3.33 13.07
CA ILE A 149 27.88 3.58 13.16
C ILE A 149 28.26 5.05 13.00
N GLY A 150 27.28 5.95 12.78
CA GLY A 150 27.54 7.37 12.55
C GLY A 150 28.27 7.68 11.25
N SER A 151 28.06 6.88 10.20
CA SER A 151 28.69 7.11 8.89
C SER A 151 28.03 8.27 8.16
N SER A 152 28.84 9.15 7.55
CA SER A 152 28.35 10.25 6.71
C SER A 152 27.68 9.76 5.42
N SER A 153 27.85 8.50 5.04
CA SER A 153 27.18 7.90 3.87
C SER A 153 25.72 7.55 4.13
N ALA A 154 25.23 7.65 5.38
CA ALA A 154 23.85 7.31 5.72
C ALA A 154 22.82 8.17 4.97
N GLU A 155 23.16 9.42 4.65
CA GLU A 155 22.28 10.38 3.95
C GLU A 155 22.05 10.03 2.46
N ALA A 156 22.80 9.07 1.91
CA ALA A 156 22.75 8.69 0.50
C ALA A 156 21.80 7.51 0.19
N PHE A 157 21.13 6.97 1.20
CA PHE A 157 20.19 5.84 1.11
C PHE A 157 18.79 6.27 1.54
#